data_AF-A0A3B9AF25-F1
#
_entry.id   AF-A0A3B9AF25-F1
#
_cell.length_a   1.000
_cell.length_b   1.000
_cell.length_c   1.000
_cell.angle_alpha   90.00
_cell.angle_beta   90.00
_cell.angle_gamma   90.00
#
_symmetry.space_group_name_H-M   'P 1'
#
loop_
_entity.id
_entity.type
_entity.pdbx_description
1 polymer ?
#
loop_
_entity_poly.entity_id
_entity_poly.type
_entity_poly.pdbx_seq_one_letter_code
_entity_poly.pdbx_strand_id
1 'polypeptide(L)'
;EAEPSLGQGLKVELADNLRVGFRQGGERCRPAGRAGSASLKKLFQEYDLEPWLRGRVPLIYAGDELAAVGDLWVSEGFQASPGEGGWRLTWNYPDE
;
A
#
# COMPACT_ATOMS: atom_id res chain seq x y z
N GLU A 1 5.62 7.05 -8.41
CA GLU A 1 6.86 7.67 -7.91
C GLU A 1 7.02 7.38 -6.43
N ALA A 2 8.22 7.54 -5.88
CA ALA A 2 8.49 7.37 -4.45
C ALA A 2 9.40 8.52 -3.98
N GLU A 3 9.00 9.20 -2.92
CA GLU A 3 9.71 10.33 -2.34
C GLU A 3 10.16 10.03 -0.90
N PRO A 4 11.39 10.41 -0.52
CA PRO A 4 11.84 10.28 0.87
C PRO A 4 10.95 11.11 1.80
N SER A 5 10.69 10.59 2.98
CA SER A 5 9.90 11.27 4.00
C SER A 5 10.27 10.82 5.42
N LEU A 6 9.75 11.52 6.43
CA LEU A 6 10.02 11.24 7.83
C LEU A 6 8.70 11.07 8.58
N GLY A 7 8.54 9.96 9.30
CA GLY A 7 7.35 9.69 10.11
C GLY A 7 6.10 9.25 9.36
N GLN A 8 6.23 8.87 8.10
CA GLN A 8 5.11 8.56 7.22
C GLN A 8 5.54 7.69 6.04
N GLY A 9 4.56 7.05 5.41
CA GLY A 9 4.80 6.17 4.26
C GLY A 9 5.38 4.82 4.67
N LEU A 10 5.96 4.13 3.71
CA LEU A 10 6.52 2.79 3.87
C LEU A 10 7.95 2.87 4.42
N LYS A 11 8.30 2.11 5.46
CA LYS A 11 9.64 2.20 6.06
C LYS A 11 10.77 2.01 5.04
N VAL A 12 11.83 2.82 5.17
CA VAL A 12 13.00 2.74 4.28
C VAL A 12 13.72 1.40 4.40
N GLU A 13 13.71 0.76 5.58
CA GLU A 13 14.36 -0.54 5.82
C GLU A 13 13.82 -1.68 4.95
N LEU A 14 12.61 -1.53 4.41
CA LEU A 14 11.97 -2.54 3.58
C LEU A 14 12.43 -2.48 2.12
N ALA A 15 13.04 -1.38 1.68
CA ALA A 15 13.27 -1.05 0.27
C ALA A 15 13.95 -2.17 -0.53
N ASP A 16 14.90 -2.87 0.08
CA ASP A 16 15.68 -3.94 -0.59
C ASP A 16 14.87 -5.22 -0.86
N ASN A 17 13.70 -5.39 -0.22
CA ASN A 17 12.88 -6.60 -0.29
C ASN A 17 11.46 -6.35 -0.81
N LEU A 18 11.23 -5.22 -1.48
CA LEU A 18 9.92 -4.90 -2.03
C LEU A 18 9.71 -5.51 -3.41
N ARG A 19 8.52 -6.07 -3.60
CA ARG A 19 8.03 -6.52 -4.90
C ARG A 19 6.73 -5.80 -5.24
N VAL A 20 6.64 -5.30 -6.46
CA VAL A 20 5.41 -4.75 -7.00
C VAL A 20 4.65 -5.83 -7.75
N GLY A 21 3.35 -5.91 -7.53
CA GLY A 21 2.44 -6.77 -8.25
C GLY A 21 1.10 -6.07 -8.50
N PHE A 22 0.17 -6.81 -9.10
CA PHE A 22 -1.20 -6.38 -9.31
C PHE A 22 -2.15 -7.40 -8.75
N ARG A 23 -3.38 -6.96 -8.51
CA ARG A 23 -4.42 -7.76 -7.92
C ARG A 23 -4.71 -9.03 -8.74
N GLN A 24 -4.61 -10.18 -8.10
CA GLN A 24 -4.99 -11.50 -8.58
C GLN A 24 -6.33 -11.97 -7.96
N GLY A 25 -6.73 -11.37 -6.85
CA GLY A 25 -7.92 -11.74 -6.08
C GLY A 25 -7.62 -12.62 -4.88
N GLY A 26 -8.38 -12.42 -3.79
CA GLY A 26 -8.21 -13.16 -2.53
C GLY A 26 -7.27 -12.51 -1.53
N GLU A 27 -6.59 -11.42 -1.91
CA GLU A 27 -5.65 -10.73 -1.04
C GLU A 27 -6.35 -10.10 0.17
N ARG A 28 -5.59 -10.02 1.26
CA ARG A 28 -6.04 -9.44 2.51
C ARG A 28 -4.91 -8.60 3.09
N CYS A 29 -5.27 -7.51 3.71
CA CYS A 29 -4.34 -6.70 4.48
C CYS A 29 -5.06 -5.97 5.60
N ARG A 30 -4.28 -5.29 6.42
CA ARG A 30 -4.76 -4.45 7.50
C ARG A 30 -4.17 -3.06 7.26
N PRO A 31 -4.93 -2.08 6.75
CA PRO A 31 -4.46 -0.71 6.68
C PRO A 31 -4.02 -0.21 8.06
N ALA A 32 -2.92 0.53 8.11
CA ALA A 32 -2.42 1.10 9.35
C ALA A 32 -3.48 2.01 9.99
N GLY A 33 -3.68 1.88 11.31
CA GLY A 33 -4.69 2.64 12.04
C GLY A 33 -6.13 2.12 11.89
N ARG A 34 -6.37 1.07 11.09
CA ARG A 34 -7.67 0.38 11.00
C ARG A 34 -7.70 -0.86 11.89
N ALA A 35 -8.85 -1.10 12.52
CA ALA A 35 -9.08 -2.32 13.30
C ALA A 35 -9.28 -3.54 12.37
N GLY A 36 -8.41 -4.53 12.52
CA GLY A 36 -8.52 -5.84 11.89
C GLY A 36 -8.18 -5.91 10.40
N SER A 37 -7.88 -7.14 9.94
CA SER A 37 -7.63 -7.44 8.52
C SER A 37 -8.93 -7.58 7.74
N ALA A 38 -8.96 -7.05 6.52
CA ALA A 38 -10.06 -7.20 5.58
C ALA A 38 -9.55 -7.66 4.20
N SER A 39 -10.46 -8.15 3.36
CA SER A 39 -10.12 -8.43 1.97
C SER A 39 -9.89 -7.14 1.20
N LEU A 40 -8.97 -7.17 0.25
CA LEU A 40 -8.66 -6.03 -0.62
C LEU A 40 -9.90 -5.55 -1.39
N LYS A 41 -10.80 -6.48 -1.78
CA LYS A 41 -12.10 -6.13 -2.38
C LYS A 41 -12.93 -5.23 -1.46
N LYS A 42 -13.01 -5.56 -0.17
CA LYS A 42 -13.79 -4.78 0.80
C LYS A 42 -13.12 -3.43 1.07
N LEU A 43 -11.80 -3.43 1.23
CA LEU A 43 -11.03 -2.20 1.42
C LEU A 43 -11.18 -1.25 0.22
N PHE A 44 -11.10 -1.73 -1.01
CA PHE A 44 -11.36 -0.89 -2.18
C PHE A 44 -12.78 -0.32 -2.26
N GLN A 45 -13.77 -0.96 -1.65
CA GLN A 45 -15.10 -0.38 -1.54
C GLN A 45 -15.16 0.68 -0.43
N GLU A 46 -14.50 0.45 0.70
CA GLU A 46 -14.44 1.39 1.83
C GLU A 46 -13.64 2.66 1.51
N TYR A 47 -12.61 2.55 0.67
CA TYR A 47 -11.77 3.66 0.21
C TYR A 47 -12.29 4.27 -1.10
N ASP A 48 -13.50 3.91 -1.52
CA ASP A 48 -14.17 4.40 -2.74
C ASP A 48 -13.34 4.29 -4.04
N LEU A 49 -12.38 3.36 -4.09
CA LEU A 49 -11.56 3.15 -5.28
C LEU A 49 -12.42 2.68 -6.44
N GLU A 50 -12.32 3.35 -7.57
CA GLU A 50 -13.13 3.09 -8.75
C GLU A 50 -12.88 1.70 -9.32
N PRO A 51 -13.92 0.98 -9.79
CA PRO A 51 -13.79 -0.41 -10.22
C PRO A 51 -12.70 -0.68 -11.26
N TRP A 52 -12.46 0.26 -12.18
CA TRP A 52 -11.42 0.13 -13.22
C TRP A 52 -10.00 0.30 -12.67
N LEU A 53 -9.82 1.08 -11.60
CA LEU A 53 -8.54 1.25 -10.92
C LEU A 53 -8.19 0.05 -10.04
N ARG A 54 -9.18 -0.69 -9.51
CA ARG A 54 -8.97 -1.84 -8.59
C ARG A 54 -8.09 -2.96 -9.16
N GLY A 55 -8.01 -3.10 -10.48
CA GLY A 55 -7.13 -4.07 -11.14
C GLY A 55 -5.77 -3.49 -11.56
N ARG A 56 -5.65 -2.15 -11.56
CA ARG A 56 -4.48 -1.40 -12.03
C ARG A 56 -3.63 -0.86 -10.89
N VAL A 57 -4.20 -0.70 -9.70
CA VAL A 57 -3.48 -0.19 -8.54
C VAL A 57 -2.33 -1.13 -8.18
N PRO A 58 -1.09 -0.61 -8.07
CA PRO A 58 0.07 -1.39 -7.66
C PRO A 58 -0.12 -1.92 -6.24
N LEU A 59 0.17 -3.20 -6.06
CA LEU A 59 0.25 -3.85 -4.76
C LEU A 59 1.73 -4.00 -4.41
N ILE A 60 2.15 -3.41 -3.29
CA ILE A 60 3.54 -3.45 -2.82
C ILE A 60 3.65 -4.51 -1.74
N TYR A 61 4.47 -5.52 -1.99
CA TYR A 61 4.70 -6.65 -1.09
C TYR A 61 6.08 -6.57 -0.46
N ALA A 62 6.19 -6.91 0.82
CA ALA A 62 7.44 -7.23 1.50
C ALA A 62 7.44 -8.74 1.75
N GLY A 63 8.21 -9.49 0.94
CA GLY A 63 8.07 -10.94 0.87
C GLY A 63 6.68 -11.34 0.34
N ASP A 64 5.93 -12.11 1.15
CA ASP A 64 4.57 -12.57 0.83
C ASP A 64 3.46 -11.69 1.45
N GLU A 65 3.83 -10.70 2.27
CA GLU A 65 2.89 -9.82 2.96
C GLU A 65 2.66 -8.52 2.20
N LEU A 66 1.40 -8.06 2.16
CA LEU A 66 1.05 -6.82 1.47
C LEU A 66 1.38 -5.61 2.34
N ALA A 67 2.45 -4.91 1.98
CA ALA A 67 2.99 -3.79 2.72
C ALA A 67 2.29 -2.46 2.41
N ALA A 68 1.89 -2.21 1.15
CA ALA A 68 1.15 -1.02 0.76
C ALA A 68 0.31 -1.25 -0.50
N VAL A 69 -0.66 -0.36 -0.74
CA VAL A 69 -1.55 -0.40 -1.90
C VAL A 69 -1.50 0.96 -2.59
N GLY A 70 -0.70 1.03 -3.66
CA GLY A 70 -0.36 2.27 -4.35
C GLY A 70 0.05 3.36 -3.36
N ASP A 71 -0.62 4.49 -3.47
CA ASP A 71 -0.58 5.63 -2.55
C ASP A 71 -1.81 5.71 -1.63
N LEU A 72 -2.71 4.73 -1.69
CA LEU A 72 -3.97 4.74 -0.96
C LEU A 72 -3.76 4.48 0.54
N TRP A 73 -2.93 3.48 0.88
CA TRP A 73 -2.56 3.19 2.26
C TRP A 73 -1.31 2.32 2.38
N VAL A 74 -0.71 2.36 3.56
CA VAL A 74 0.31 1.41 4.05
C VAL A 74 -0.35 0.46 5.04
N SER A 75 0.03 -0.81 5.02
CA SER A 75 -0.46 -1.81 5.95
C SER A 75 0.22 -1.70 7.31
N GLU A 76 -0.49 -2.08 8.36
CA GLU A 76 -0.04 -2.10 9.74
C GLU A 76 1.27 -2.90 9.89
N GLY A 77 2.26 -2.31 10.56
CA GLY A 77 3.61 -2.86 10.75
C GLY A 77 4.64 -2.42 9.71
N PHE A 78 4.19 -1.93 8.56
CA PHE A 78 5.06 -1.48 7.46
C PHE A 78 5.15 0.06 7.37
N GLN A 79 4.33 0.79 8.13
CA GLN A 79 4.38 2.25 8.18
C GLN A 79 5.58 2.77 8.97
N ALA A 80 6.18 3.86 8.50
CA ALA A 80 7.20 4.57 9.25
C ALA A 80 6.61 5.22 10.51
N SER A 81 7.27 5.01 11.63
CA SER A 81 6.94 5.60 12.93
C SER A 81 7.42 7.05 13.01
N PRO A 82 6.89 7.91 13.90
CA PRO A 82 7.36 9.28 14.05
C PRO A 82 8.89 9.36 14.23
N GLY A 83 9.57 10.11 13.36
CA GLY A 83 11.04 10.24 13.36
C GLY A 83 11.80 9.13 12.60
N GLU A 84 11.10 8.13 12.06
CA GLU A 84 11.66 7.07 11.22
C GLU A 84 11.63 7.48 9.74
N GLY A 85 12.65 7.07 8.97
CA GLY A 85 12.66 7.28 7.53
C GLY A 85 11.62 6.42 6.83
N GLY A 86 10.84 7.03 5.94
CA GLY A 86 9.84 6.35 5.12
C GLY A 86 9.79 6.85 3.68
N TRP A 87 9.18 6.07 2.80
CA TRP A 87 8.89 6.39 1.42
C TRP A 87 7.42 6.75 1.26
N ARG A 88 7.13 7.97 0.81
CA ARG A 88 5.80 8.32 0.35
C ARG A 88 5.66 7.88 -1.09
N LEU A 89 4.68 7.02 -1.34
CA LEU A 89 4.36 6.52 -2.67
C LEU A 89 3.35 7.46 -3.32
N THR A 90 3.49 7.67 -4.62
CA THR A 90 2.50 8.37 -5.46
C THR A 90 2.21 7.49 -6.66
N TRP A 91 0.95 7.12 -6.86
CA TRP A 91 0.55 6.32 -8.00
C TRP A 91 -0.03 7.21 -9.10
N ASN A 92 0.78 7.43 -10.13
CA ASN A 92 0.33 8.11 -11.34
C ASN A 92 -0.37 7.08 -12.23
N TYR A 93 -1.70 7.03 -12.16
CA TYR A 93 -2.50 6.29 -13.15
C TYR A 93 -2.76 7.21 -14.36
N PRO A 94 -2.69 6.70 -15.60
CA PRO A 94 -3.08 7.48 -16.75
C PRO A 94 -4.58 7.79 -16.68
N ASP A 95 -4.94 9.06 -16.85
CA ASP A 95 -6.28 9.47 -17.23
C ASP A 95 -6.54 8.91 -18.64
N GLU A 96 -7.40 7.88 -18.70
CA GLU A 96 -7.90 7.18 -19.91
C GLU A 96 -6.93 6.22 -20.62
#